data_AF-A0A1Z7ZH91-F1
#
_entry.id   AF-A0A1Z7ZH91-F1
#
_cell.length_a   1.000
_cell.length_b   1.000
_cell.length_c   1.000
_cell.angle_alpha   90.00
_cell.angle_beta   90.00
_cell.angle_gamma   90.00
#
_symmetry.space_group_name_H-M   'P 1'
#
loop_
_entity.id
_entity.type
_entity.pdbx_description
1 polymer ?
#
loop_
_entity_poly.entity_id
_entity_poly.type
_entity_poly.pdbx_seq_one_letter_code
_entity_poly.pdbx_strand_id
1 'polypeptide(L)'
;MRGNFPARFLGEWRPVTVAAYPTNIVEQDHRRRKRITRPMLGFNNFHSARATLVGIELMAMINKGQMKKTMSGSLSAAEQCYALAV
;
A
#
# COMPACT_ATOMS: atom_id res chain seq x y z
N MET A 1 -14.63 30.65 -24.89
CA MET A 1 -15.06 30.37 -26.28
C MET A 1 -15.20 28.86 -26.43
N ARG A 2 -16.41 28.33 -26.64
CA ARG A 2 -16.62 26.88 -26.88
C ARG A 2 -16.49 26.63 -28.38
N GLY A 3 -15.42 25.98 -28.80
CA GLY A 3 -15.23 25.55 -30.19
C GLY A 3 -16.24 24.46 -30.54
N ASN A 4 -17.06 24.73 -31.56
CA ASN A 4 -18.04 23.81 -32.10
C ASN A 4 -17.32 22.78 -32.99
N PHE A 5 -17.05 21.58 -32.47
CA PHE A 5 -16.41 20.51 -33.26
C PHE A 5 -17.47 19.67 -34.01
N PRO A 6 -17.27 19.39 -35.31
CA PRO A 6 -18.23 18.66 -36.12
C PRO A 6 -18.32 17.18 -35.74
N ALA A 7 -19.55 16.70 -35.56
CA ALA A 7 -19.94 15.34 -35.14
C ALA A 7 -19.68 14.24 -36.18
N ARG A 8 -18.54 14.27 -36.89
CA ARG A 8 -18.13 13.23 -37.87
C ARG A 8 -16.94 12.38 -37.43
N PHE A 9 -16.39 12.61 -36.23
CA PHE A 9 -15.27 11.85 -35.65
C PHE A 9 -15.67 10.98 -34.44
N LEU A 10 -16.90 10.49 -34.40
CA LEU A 10 -17.39 9.55 -33.38
C LEU A 10 -17.12 8.10 -33.81
N GLY A 11 -15.84 7.77 -34.02
CA GLY A 11 -15.39 6.42 -34.34
C GLY A 11 -14.41 5.82 -33.34
N GLU A 12 -13.62 6.64 -32.64
CA GLU A 12 -12.56 6.11 -31.77
C GLU A 12 -12.12 7.08 -30.67
N TRP A 13 -13.08 7.78 -30.07
CA TRP A 13 -12.88 8.33 -28.72
C TRP A 13 -13.55 7.39 -27.73
N ARG A 14 -13.01 6.18 -27.61
CA ARG A 14 -13.14 5.49 -26.33
C ARG A 14 -12.31 6.34 -25.37
N PRO A 15 -12.90 7.06 -24.40
CA PRO A 15 -12.08 7.58 -23.31
C PRO A 15 -11.32 6.38 -22.80
N VAL A 16 -9.99 6.46 -22.80
CA VAL A 16 -9.16 5.46 -22.13
C VAL A 16 -9.61 5.55 -20.69
N THR A 17 -10.60 4.74 -20.31
CA THR A 17 -10.98 4.55 -18.93
C THR A 17 -9.68 4.21 -18.25
N VAL A 18 -9.26 5.06 -17.32
CA VAL A 18 -8.00 4.93 -16.61
C VAL A 18 -8.05 3.62 -15.83
N ALA A 19 -7.76 2.53 -16.51
CA ALA A 19 -7.73 1.19 -15.98
C ALA A 19 -6.28 0.74 -16.14
N ALA A 20 -5.40 1.27 -15.29
CA ALA A 20 -4.03 0.80 -15.21
C ALA A 20 -3.75 0.40 -13.76
N TYR A 21 -4.28 -0.77 -13.40
CA TYR A 21 -4.10 -1.47 -12.14
C TYR A 21 -2.65 -1.97 -12.07
N PRO A 22 -1.68 -1.12 -11.70
CA PRO A 22 -0.93 -1.23 -10.44
C PRO A 22 -0.63 0.14 -9.81
N THR A 23 -0.82 1.24 -10.55
CA THR A 23 -0.46 2.60 -10.14
C THR A 23 -1.34 3.06 -8.97
N ASN A 24 -2.64 2.76 -9.03
CA ASN A 24 -3.55 3.03 -7.91
C ASN A 24 -3.19 2.25 -6.64
N ILE A 25 -2.68 1.02 -6.74
CA ILE A 25 -2.26 0.21 -5.58
C ILE A 25 -1.00 0.81 -4.96
N VAL A 26 0.00 1.11 -5.79
CA VAL A 26 1.25 1.74 -5.34
C VAL A 26 0.98 3.10 -4.71
N GLU A 27 0.12 3.92 -5.32
CA GLU A 27 -0.29 5.19 -4.77
C GLU A 27 -1.03 5.05 -3.44
N GLN A 28 -1.94 4.08 -3.33
CA GLN A 28 -2.71 3.85 -2.09
C GLN A 28 -1.80 3.35 -0.97
N ASP A 29 -0.88 2.44 -1.25
CA ASP A 29 0.08 1.96 -0.27
C ASP A 29 1.04 3.07 0.17
N HIS A 30 1.50 3.89 -0.77
CA HIS A 30 2.32 5.05 -0.46
C HIS A 30 1.57 6.08 0.39
N ARG A 31 0.29 6.35 0.10
CA ARG A 31 -0.58 7.20 0.95
C ARG A 31 -0.75 6.60 2.34
N ARG A 32 -0.93 5.28 2.45
CA ARG A 32 -1.05 4.57 3.74
C ARG A 32 0.23 4.70 4.56
N ARG A 33 1.40 4.41 3.96
CA ARG A 33 2.71 4.57 4.63
C ARG A 33 2.94 6.02 5.07
N LYS A 34 2.70 7.00 4.19
CA LYS A 34 2.81 8.42 4.53
C LYS A 34 1.86 8.82 5.66
N ARG A 35 0.62 8.32 5.71
CA ARG A 35 -0.31 8.64 6.78
C ARG A 35 0.20 8.18 8.15
N ILE A 36 0.89 7.04 8.20
CA ILE A 36 1.42 6.47 9.44
C ILE A 36 2.74 7.14 9.82
N THR A 37 3.61 7.46 8.86
CA THR A 37 4.92 8.05 9.14
C THR A 37 4.90 9.56 9.34
N ARG A 38 3.96 10.31 8.75
CA ARG A 38 3.84 11.78 8.91
C ARG A 38 3.66 12.27 10.36
N PRO A 39 2.90 11.60 11.24
CA PRO A 39 2.84 11.99 12.65
C PRO A 39 4.08 11.55 13.46
N MET A 40 4.99 10.75 12.88
CA MET A 40 6.25 10.38 13.53
C MET A 40 7.30 11.47 13.25
N LEU A 41 8.17 11.76 14.21
CA LEU A 41 9.34 12.66 14.07
C LEU A 41 10.42 12.13 13.10
N GLY A 42 10.05 11.23 12.19
CA GLY A 42 10.97 10.43 11.37
C GLY A 42 11.56 9.25 12.12
N PHE A 43 12.34 8.43 11.40
CA PHE A 43 13.14 7.37 11.98
C PHE A 43 14.59 7.82 12.01
N ASN A 44 15.24 7.74 13.18
CA ASN A 44 16.64 8.13 13.33
C ASN A 44 17.61 7.11 12.68
N ASN A 45 17.14 5.90 12.41
CA ASN A 45 17.95 4.86 11.76
C ASN A 45 17.08 3.95 10.86
N PHE A 46 17.72 3.35 9.85
CA PHE A 46 17.06 2.48 8.87
C PHE A 46 16.52 1.19 9.48
N HIS A 47 17.20 0.64 10.50
CA HIS A 47 16.77 -0.59 11.15
C HIS A 47 15.43 -0.42 11.88
N SER A 48 15.28 0.67 12.63
CA SER A 48 14.04 1.09 13.30
C SER A 48 12.94 1.44 12.30
N ALA A 49 13.27 2.04 11.16
CA ALA A 49 12.32 2.26 10.08
C ALA A 49 11.78 0.93 9.53
N ARG A 50 12.68 -0.01 9.24
CA ARG A 50 12.35 -1.36 8.75
C ARG A 50 11.50 -2.11 9.76
N ALA A 51 11.93 -2.19 11.02
CA ALA A 51 11.18 -2.86 12.08
C ALA A 51 9.78 -2.28 12.25
N THR A 52 9.64 -0.94 12.18
CA THR A 52 8.32 -0.28 12.27
C THR A 52 7.42 -0.61 11.08
N LEU A 53 7.96 -0.57 9.86
CA LEU A 53 7.20 -0.92 8.65
C LEU A 53 6.76 -2.39 8.66
N VAL A 54 7.65 -3.30 9.07
CA VAL A 54 7.34 -4.73 9.26
C VAL A 54 6.24 -4.92 10.30
N GLY A 55 6.30 -4.22 11.43
CA GLY A 55 5.23 -4.28 12.45
C GLY A 55 3.88 -3.78 11.93
N ILE A 56 3.87 -2.68 11.16
CA ILE A 56 2.64 -2.15 10.53
C ILE A 56 2.05 -3.16 9.53
N GLU A 57 2.90 -3.88 8.81
CA GLU A 57 2.50 -4.92 7.87
C GLU A 57 1.96 -6.16 8.60
N LEU A 58 2.65 -6.60 9.66
CA LEU A 58 2.20 -7.71 10.50
C LEU A 58 0.83 -7.45 11.13
N MET A 59 0.63 -6.27 11.73
CA MET A 59 -0.67 -5.91 12.29
C MET A 59 -1.78 -5.90 11.23
N ALA A 60 -1.45 -5.54 9.99
CA ALA A 60 -2.40 -5.64 8.87
C ALA A 60 -2.68 -7.11 8.47
N MET A 61 -1.68 -7.99 8.51
CA MET A 61 -1.85 -9.43 8.25
C MET A 61 -2.67 -10.11 9.36
N ILE A 62 -2.48 -9.74 10.62
CA ILE A 62 -3.28 -10.19 11.77
C ILE A 62 -4.73 -9.76 11.59
N ASN A 63 -4.99 -8.47 11.34
CA ASN A 63 -6.34 -7.96 11.15
C ASN A 63 -7.07 -8.58 9.95
N LYS A 64 -6.32 -9.00 8.91
CA LYS A 64 -6.88 -9.72 7.75
C LYS A 64 -7.01 -11.23 7.96
N GLY A 65 -6.56 -11.78 9.09
CA GLY A 65 -6.57 -13.22 9.37
C GLY A 65 -5.58 -14.03 8.51
N GLN A 66 -4.63 -13.37 7.84
CA GLN A 66 -3.71 -13.99 6.87
C GLN A 66 -2.52 -14.70 7.55
N MET A 67 -2.26 -14.43 8.82
CA MET A 67 -1.16 -14.99 9.61
C MET A 67 -1.18 -16.52 9.69
N LYS A 68 -2.38 -17.14 9.73
CA LYS A 68 -2.53 -18.60 9.77
C LYS A 68 -1.96 -19.31 8.53
N LYS A 69 -1.80 -18.59 7.41
CA LYS A 69 -1.34 -19.16 6.14
C LYS A 69 0.18 -18.99 5.93
N THR A 70 0.81 -18.04 6.61
CA THR A 70 2.24 -17.69 6.44
C THR A 70 3.14 -18.19 7.56
N MET A 71 2.63 -18.34 8.80
CA MET A 71 3.40 -18.92 9.91
C MET A 71 2.59 -20.03 10.57
N SER A 72 2.89 -21.27 10.19
CA SER A 72 2.29 -22.51 10.73
C SER A 72 2.87 -22.87 12.12
N GLY A 73 3.10 -21.89 12.99
CA GLY A 73 3.75 -22.08 14.28
C GLY A 73 3.16 -21.18 15.35
N SER A 74 3.14 -21.69 16.58
CA SER A 74 2.62 -21.09 17.82
C SER A 74 3.44 -19.89 18.32
N LEU A 75 3.87 -18.99 17.44
CA LEU A 75 4.56 -17.75 17.80
C LEU A 75 3.53 -16.64 18.08
N SER A 76 3.73 -15.93 19.19
CA SER A 76 3.00 -14.71 19.53
C SER A 76 3.19 -13.64 18.46
N ALA A 77 2.23 -12.73 18.29
CA ALA A 77 2.34 -11.60 17.37
C ALA A 77 3.63 -10.78 17.59
N ALA A 78 4.10 -10.67 18.83
CA ALA A 78 5.34 -9.97 19.17
C ALA A 78 6.59 -10.73 18.67
N GLU A 79 6.59 -12.06 18.78
CA GLU A 79 7.71 -12.91 18.34
C GLU A 79 7.80 -12.92 16.80
N GLN A 80 6.66 -12.89 16.12
CA GLN A 80 6.61 -12.77 14.66
C GLN A 80 7.10 -11.40 14.16
N CYS A 81 6.79 -10.31 14.89
CA CYS A 81 7.39 -9.00 14.64
C CYS A 81 8.92 -9.06 14.76
N TYR A 82 9.43 -9.69 15.83
CA TYR A 82 10.86 -9.75 16.10
C TYR A 82 11.61 -10.60 15.07
N ALA A 83 11.05 -11.75 14.68
CA ALA A 83 11.65 -12.65 13.70
C ALA A 83 11.78 -12.01 12.30
N LEU A 84 10.86 -11.12 11.92
CA LEU A 84 10.87 -10.42 10.63
C LEU A 84 11.70 -9.12 10.64
N ALA A 85 12.00 -8.59 11.82
CA ALA A 85 12.75 -7.35 12.00
C ALA A 85 14.28 -7.53 11.91
N VAL A 86 14.79 -8.77 11.98
CA VAL A 86 16.21 -9.13 11.85
C VAL A 86 16.75 -8.86 10.44
#